data_AF-A0A8J6VSW2-F1
#
_entry.id   AF-A0A8J6VSW2-F1
#
_cell.length_a   1.000
_cell.length_b   1.000
_cell.length_c   1.000
_cell.angle_alpha   90.00
_cell.angle_beta   90.00
_cell.angle_gamma   90.00
#
_symmetry.space_group_name_H-M   'P 1'
#
loop_
_entity.id
_entity.type
_entity.pdbx_description
1 polymer ?
#
loop_
_entity_poly.entity_id
_entity_poly.type
_entity_poly.pdbx_seq_one_letter_code
_entity_poly.pdbx_strand_id
1 'polypeptide(L)'
;MPRWTAEARERQRRLIKEWQPWESSTGPRTEQGKEISSQNARRVSISDTELIGGLRKIRHELGAIARIQHRQRIDEAWDAVIASFNK
;
A
#
# COMPACT_ATOMS: atom_id res chain seq x y z
N MET A 1 4.37 -10.80 -8.81
CA MET A 1 4.68 -11.28 -7.43
C MET A 1 5.63 -12.46 -7.55
N PRO A 2 6.71 -12.54 -6.75
CA PRO A 2 7.56 -13.72 -6.75
C PRO A 2 6.71 -14.95 -6.37
N ARG A 3 6.80 -16.03 -7.16
CA ARG A 3 6.10 -17.28 -6.85
C ARG A 3 6.83 -17.99 -5.72
N TRP A 4 6.17 -18.16 -4.58
CA TRP A 4 6.68 -18.93 -3.43
C TRP A 4 6.64 -20.43 -3.75
N THR A 5 7.59 -20.90 -4.56
CA THR A 5 7.81 -22.32 -4.82
C THR A 5 8.47 -22.99 -3.62
N ALA A 6 8.47 -24.33 -3.57
CA ALA A 6 9.16 -25.08 -2.52
C ALA A 6 10.66 -24.76 -2.46
N GLU A 7 11.30 -24.65 -3.63
CA GLU A 7 12.72 -24.27 -3.75
C GLU A 7 13.00 -22.85 -3.24
N ALA A 8 12.14 -21.88 -3.57
CA ALA A 8 12.29 -20.51 -3.08
C ALA A 8 12.20 -20.44 -1.55
N ARG A 9 11.25 -21.19 -0.94
CA ARG A 9 11.13 -21.30 0.52
C ARG A 9 12.36 -21.95 1.14
N GLU A 10 12.90 -22.99 0.51
CA GLU A 10 14.10 -23.69 0.97
C GLU A 10 15.33 -22.79 0.94
N ARG A 11 15.55 -22.08 -0.17
CA ARG A 11 16.64 -21.10 -0.30
C ARG A 11 16.53 -20.03 0.77
N GLN A 12 15.34 -19.47 0.97
CA GLN A 12 15.11 -18.43 1.95
C GLN A 12 15.28 -18.94 3.39
N ARG A 13 14.89 -20.19 3.67
CA ARG A 13 15.16 -20.86 4.95
C ARG A 13 16.65 -20.95 5.25
N ARG A 14 17.48 -21.30 4.25
CA ARG A 14 18.95 -21.37 4.42
C ARG A 14 19.53 -19.99 4.75
N LEU A 15 19.16 -18.96 3.99
CA LEU A 15 19.62 -17.58 4.23
C LEU A 15 19.21 -17.06 5.61
N ILE A 16 17.97 -17.31 6.02
CA ILE A 16 17.47 -16.91 7.35
C ILE A 16 18.23 -17.63 8.48
N LYS A 17 18.58 -18.92 8.28
CA LYS A 17 19.42 -19.68 9.22
C LYS A 17 20.88 -19.23 9.25
N GLU A 18 21.38 -18.67 8.16
CA GLU A 18 22.73 -18.15 8.04
C GLU A 18 22.87 -16.81 8.75
N TRP A 19 21.93 -15.88 8.52
CA TRP A 19 22.01 -14.52 9.07
C TRP A 19 21.34 -14.35 10.43
N GLN A 20 20.54 -15.34 10.87
CA GLN A 20 19.96 -15.44 12.22
C GLN A 20 19.47 -14.10 12.80
N PRO A 21 18.59 -13.37 12.08
CA PRO A 21 18.25 -11.99 12.45
C PRO A 21 17.59 -11.87 13.84
N TRP A 22 17.08 -12.97 14.40
CA TRP A 22 16.56 -13.01 15.76
C TRP A 22 17.61 -12.79 16.85
N GLU A 23 18.89 -13.12 16.61
CA GLU A 23 19.96 -12.93 17.60
C GLU A 23 20.22 -11.46 17.88
N SER A 24 20.02 -10.60 16.88
CA SER A 24 20.11 -9.15 17.01
C SER A 24 18.76 -8.47 17.28
N SER A 25 17.69 -9.25 17.44
CA SER A 25 16.36 -8.69 17.67
C SER A 25 16.27 -8.09 19.08
N THR A 26 16.26 -6.77 19.12
CA THR A 26 16.03 -6.03 20.36
C THR A 26 14.54 -5.73 20.49
N GLY A 27 13.77 -6.76 20.86
CA GLY A 27 12.36 -6.59 21.21
C GLY A 27 12.18 -5.46 22.24
N PRO A 28 10.94 -4.95 22.41
CA PRO A 28 10.69 -3.83 23.30
C PRO A 28 11.15 -4.13 24.73
N ARG A 29 12.16 -3.38 25.20
CA ARG A 29 12.74 -3.55 26.54
C ARG A 29 12.02 -2.75 27.62
N THR A 30 11.25 -1.75 27.23
CA THR A 30 10.50 -0.87 28.13
C THR A 30 9.03 -1.30 28.21
N GLU A 31 8.38 -0.99 29.32
CA GLU A 31 6.95 -1.27 29.50
C GLU A 31 6.10 -0.57 28.44
N GLN A 32 6.41 0.69 28.15
CA GLN A 32 5.82 1.45 27.04
C GLN A 32 6.02 0.75 25.69
N GLY A 33 7.21 0.22 25.42
CA GLY A 33 7.50 -0.50 24.18
C GLY A 33 6.69 -1.79 24.06
N LYS A 34 6.49 -2.51 25.16
CA LYS A 34 5.66 -3.72 25.20
C LYS A 34 4.20 -3.37 24.99
N GLU A 35 3.72 -2.30 25.61
CA GLU A 35 2.37 -1.79 25.43
C GLU A 35 2.10 -1.43 23.97
N ILE A 36 3.00 -0.67 23.31
CA ILE A 36 2.90 -0.35 21.88
C ILE A 36 2.90 -1.62 21.03
N SER A 37 3.84 -2.54 21.26
CA SER A 37 3.92 -3.79 20.50
C SER A 37 2.67 -4.67 20.65
N SER A 38 2.05 -4.68 21.84
CA SER A 38 0.81 -5.40 22.11
C SER A 38 -0.40 -4.87 21.34
N GLN A 39 -0.35 -3.61 20.87
CA GLN A 39 -1.44 -2.99 20.11
C GLN A 39 -1.53 -3.48 18.66
N ASN A 40 -0.54 -4.21 18.15
CA ASN A 40 -0.58 -4.76 16.79
C ASN A 40 -1.79 -5.69 16.56
N ALA A 41 -2.25 -6.40 17.60
CA ALA A 41 -3.48 -7.19 17.56
C ALA A 41 -4.76 -6.33 17.63
N ARG A 42 -4.72 -5.22 18.37
CA ARG A 42 -5.84 -4.26 18.50
C ARG A 42 -6.14 -3.52 17.19
N ARG A 43 -5.14 -3.32 16.33
CA ARG A 43 -5.33 -2.73 14.99
C ARG A 43 -6.18 -3.58 14.04
N VAL A 44 -6.44 -4.85 14.37
CA VAL A 44 -7.18 -5.79 13.52
C VAL A 44 -8.54 -6.19 14.12
N SER A 45 -8.81 -5.86 15.39
CA SER A 45 -9.93 -6.46 16.13
C SER A 45 -11.24 -5.67 16.11
N ILE A 46 -11.29 -4.52 15.45
CA ILE A 46 -12.57 -3.81 15.28
C ILE A 46 -13.05 -4.13 13.87
N SER A 47 -14.29 -4.58 13.77
CA SER A 47 -15.01 -4.87 12.54
C SER A 47 -15.06 -3.66 11.62
N ASP A 48 -13.99 -3.42 10.88
CA ASP A 48 -13.82 -2.25 10.04
C ASP A 48 -14.40 -2.50 8.63
N THR A 49 -15.31 -3.47 8.48
CA THR A 49 -15.86 -3.86 7.17
C THR A 49 -16.64 -2.71 6.51
N GLU A 50 -17.43 -1.97 7.30
CA GLU A 50 -18.14 -0.78 6.81
C GLU A 50 -17.20 0.40 6.58
N LEU A 51 -16.23 0.63 7.47
CA LEU A 51 -15.30 1.76 7.35
C LEU A 51 -14.30 1.54 6.20
N ILE A 52 -13.71 0.35 6.10
CA ILE A 52 -12.89 -0.09 4.95
C ILE A 52 -13.73 -0.10 3.68
N GLY A 53 -14.98 -0.55 3.74
CA GLY A 53 -15.92 -0.51 2.62
C GLY A 53 -16.19 0.91 2.12
N GLY A 54 -16.45 1.83 3.05
CA GLY A 54 -16.64 3.26 2.78
C GLY A 54 -15.39 3.91 2.21
N LEU A 55 -14.21 3.68 2.81
CA LEU A 55 -12.93 4.17 2.31
C LEU A 55 -12.61 3.62 0.92
N ARG A 56 -12.94 2.36 0.63
CA ARG A 56 -12.78 1.76 -0.70
C ARG A 56 -13.66 2.45 -1.74
N LYS A 57 -14.90 2.81 -1.37
CA LYS A 57 -15.84 3.54 -2.23
C LYS A 57 -15.34 4.95 -2.52
N ILE A 58 -14.94 5.70 -1.50
CA ILE A 58 -14.35 7.04 -1.64
C ILE A 58 -13.13 7.00 -2.57
N ARG A 59 -12.23 6.05 -2.36
CA ARG A 59 -11.05 5.86 -3.24
C ARG A 59 -11.44 5.62 -4.70
N HIS A 60 -12.49 4.84 -4.96
CA HIS A 60 -12.97 4.57 -6.30
C HIS A 60 -13.56 5.82 -6.97
N GLU A 61 -14.36 6.58 -6.23
CA GLU A 61 -14.95 7.84 -6.68
C GLU A 61 -13.88 8.89 -7.00
N LEU A 62 -12.90 9.08 -6.11
CA LEU A 62 -11.76 9.96 -6.35
C LEU A 62 -10.95 9.56 -7.59
N GLY A 63 -10.74 8.25 -7.80
CA GLY A 63 -10.08 7.75 -9.01
C GLY A 63 -10.89 8.01 -10.29
N ALA A 64 -12.21 7.99 -10.24
CA ALA A 64 -13.06 8.33 -11.38
C ALA A 64 -12.98 9.83 -11.71
N ILE A 65 -13.03 10.70 -10.68
CA ILE A 65 -12.88 12.15 -10.84
C ILE A 65 -11.51 12.48 -11.45
N ALA A 66 -10.43 11.87 -10.97
CA ALA A 66 -9.09 12.10 -11.50
C ALA A 66 -8.96 11.73 -12.99
N ARG A 67 -9.65 10.68 -13.44
CA ARG A 67 -9.69 10.29 -14.87
C ARG A 67 -10.45 11.29 -15.72
N ILE A 68 -11.55 11.82 -15.21
CA ILE A 68 -12.35 12.84 -15.89
C ILE A 68 -11.54 14.13 -16.02
N GLN A 69 -10.92 14.58 -14.93
CA GLN A 69 -10.04 15.76 -14.95
C GLN A 69 -8.86 15.58 -15.88
N HIS A 70 -8.24 14.39 -15.89
CA HIS A 70 -7.14 14.10 -16.81
C HIS A 70 -7.57 14.17 -18.28
N ARG A 71 -8.76 13.65 -18.61
CA ARG A 71 -9.33 13.73 -19.95
C ARG A 71 -9.69 15.16 -20.36
N GLN A 72 -10.36 15.92 -19.50
CA GLN A 72 -10.65 17.34 -19.74
C GLN A 72 -9.39 18.13 -20.03
N ARG A 73 -8.32 17.90 -19.25
CA ARG A 73 -7.03 18.59 -19.45
C ARG A 73 -6.36 18.22 -20.77
N ILE A 74 -6.57 16.99 -21.27
CA ILE A 74 -6.08 16.58 -22.59
C ILE A 74 -6.89 17.28 -23.69
N ASP A 75 -8.22 17.31 -23.55
CA ASP A 75 -9.11 17.93 -24.53
C ASP A 75 -8.85 19.45 -24.63
N GLU A 76 -8.70 20.14 -23.50
CA GLU A 76 -8.30 21.57 -23.46
C GLU A 76 -6.94 21.82 -24.13
N ALA A 77 -5.97 20.92 -23.93
CA ALA A 77 -4.67 21.03 -24.58
C ALA A 77 -4.77 20.83 -26.10
N TRP A 78 -5.61 19.90 -26.56
CA TRP A 78 -5.87 19.68 -27.98
C TRP A 78 -6.59 20.85 -28.62
N ASP A 79 -7.58 21.43 -27.95
CA ASP A 79 -8.30 22.63 -28.42
C ASP A 79 -7.35 23.83 -28.55
N ALA A 80 -6.45 24.01 -27.58
CA ALA A 80 -5.42 25.06 -27.64
C ALA A 80 -4.45 24.87 -28.83
N VAL A 81 -4.08 23.62 -29.12
CA VAL A 81 -3.25 23.29 -30.28
C VAL A 81 -4.00 23.58 -31.58
N ILE A 82 -5.25 23.14 -31.72
CA ILE A 82 -6.07 23.39 -32.92
C ILE A 82 -6.28 24.89 -33.14
N ALA A 83 -6.56 25.66 -32.08
CA ALA A 83 -6.69 27.11 -32.14
C ALA A 83 -5.39 27.82 -32.59
N SER A 84 -4.22 27.22 -32.35
CA SER A 84 -2.93 27.75 -32.81
C SER A 84 -2.68 27.54 -34.31
N PHE A 85 -3.31 26.52 -34.92
CA PHE A 85 -3.21 26.23 -36.35
C PHE A 85 -4.25 26.97 -37.21
N ASN A 86 -5.34 27.45 -36.59
CA ASN A 86 -6.40 28.22 -37.27
C ASN A 86 -6.22 29.75 -37.17
N LYS A 87 -5.02 30.21 -36.77
CA LYS A 87 -4.55 31.60 -36.85
C LYS A 87 -3.78 31.82 -38.14
#